data_AF-A0A2N6GG03-F1
#
_entry.id   AF-A0A2N6GG03-F1
#
_cell.length_a   1.000
_cell.length_b   1.000
_cell.length_c   1.000
_cell.angle_alpha   90.00
_cell.angle_beta   90.00
_cell.angle_gamma   90.00
#
_symmetry.space_group_name_H-M   'P 1'
#
loop_
_entity.id
_entity.type
_entity.pdbx_description
1 polymer ?
#
loop_
_entity_poly.entity_id
_entity_poly.type
_entity_poly.pdbx_seq_one_letter_code
_entity_poly.pdbx_strand_id
1 'polypeptide(L)'
;MHPGYLYVETSASHPGLVRLVTADYLPDTSAPGEADPCIRYVARFSDISTALMHAHDLLRRRLVDLENRIYRSDLLTAIADIEADGLNHQCVYLHPDLKASELSAQLSDRVARLQRRRERIDRIWQTVGWIAIGLLLLNFVFSL
;
A
#
# COMPACT_ATOMS: atom_id res chain seq x y z
N MET A 1 -17.44 -5.48 1.91
CA MET A 1 -17.35 -4.01 1.89
C MET A 1 -17.63 -3.46 3.28
N HIS A 2 -16.67 -3.65 4.18
CA HIS A 2 -16.70 -3.05 5.51
C HIS A 2 -15.70 -1.87 5.50
N PRO A 3 -16.17 -0.61 5.60
CA PRO A 3 -15.28 0.52 5.60
C PRO A 3 -14.48 0.57 6.91
N GLY A 4 -13.24 1.02 6.83
CA GLY A 4 -12.39 1.12 8.01
C GLY A 4 -11.12 1.92 7.74
N TYR A 5 -10.31 2.03 8.77
CA TYR A 5 -9.07 2.78 8.77
C TYR A 5 -7.90 1.80 8.86
N LEU A 6 -6.94 1.94 7.96
CA LEU A 6 -5.64 1.30 8.03
C LEU A 6 -4.63 2.37 8.42
N TYR A 7 -3.85 2.11 9.46
CA TYR A 7 -2.82 3.02 9.92
C TYR A 7 -1.49 2.33 10.16
N VAL A 8 -0.44 3.11 9.95
CA VAL A 8 0.95 2.67 10.07
C VAL A 8 1.55 3.32 11.30
N GLU A 9 2.12 2.49 12.15
CA GLU A 9 2.82 2.94 13.36
C GLU A 9 4.31 2.61 13.27
N THR A 10 5.11 3.47 13.90
CA THR A 10 6.54 3.22 14.12
C THR A 10 6.88 3.41 15.58
N SER A 11 7.85 2.63 16.05
CA SER A 11 8.35 2.70 17.42
C SER A 11 9.76 3.29 17.43
N ALA A 12 10.01 4.24 18.34
CA ALA A 12 11.36 4.77 18.55
C ALA A 12 12.28 3.68 19.15
N SER A 13 11.70 2.79 19.96
CA SER A 13 12.39 1.63 20.54
C SER A 13 12.78 0.57 19.50
N HIS A 14 12.13 0.55 18.33
CA HIS A 14 12.37 -0.43 17.27
C HIS A 14 12.46 0.22 15.88
N PRO A 15 13.57 0.92 15.57
CA PRO A 15 13.73 1.60 14.29
C PRO A 15 13.76 0.60 13.12
N GLY A 16 13.16 1.00 11.99
CA GLY A 16 13.08 0.16 10.78
C GLY A 16 12.01 -0.93 10.82
N LEU A 17 11.18 -0.95 11.87
CA LEU A 17 9.96 -1.74 11.93
C LEU A 17 8.73 -0.83 11.76
N VAL A 18 7.78 -1.33 11.00
CA VAL A 18 6.46 -0.72 10.83
C VAL A 18 5.40 -1.72 11.29
N ARG A 19 4.40 -1.23 12.01
CA ARG A 19 3.23 -2.01 12.40
C ARG A 19 2.01 -1.55 11.60
N LEU A 20 1.28 -2.51 11.03
CA LEU A 20 0.00 -2.25 10.38
C LEU A 20 -1.14 -2.56 11.33
N VAL A 21 -2.02 -1.58 11.52
CA VAL A 21 -3.18 -1.73 12.40
C VAL A 21 -4.43 -1.27 11.67
N THR A 22 -5.53 -1.98 11.93
CA THR A 22 -6.86 -1.70 11.37
C THR A 22 -7.79 -1.27 12.49
N ALA A 23 -8.61 -0.25 12.26
CA ALA A 23 -9.66 0.17 13.17
C ALA A 23 -10.95 0.51 12.42
N ASP A 24 -12.09 0.33 13.09
CA ASP A 24 -13.40 0.72 12.54
C ASP A 24 -13.63 2.24 12.63
N TYR A 25 -12.93 2.91 13.54
CA TYR A 25 -13.03 4.34 13.80
C TYR A 25 -11.68 5.04 13.60
N LEU A 26 -11.73 6.35 13.34
CA LEU A 26 -10.53 7.16 13.21
C LEU A 26 -9.74 7.11 14.54
N PRO A 27 -8.48 6.65 14.54
CA PRO A 27 -7.67 6.64 15.75
C PRO A 27 -7.38 8.08 16.21
N ASP A 28 -7.13 8.26 17.51
CA ASP A 28 -6.77 9.57 18.05
C ASP A 28 -5.37 9.98 17.55
N THR A 29 -5.33 11.05 16.76
CA THR A 29 -4.11 11.62 16.18
C THR A 29 -3.71 12.94 16.84
N SER A 30 -4.32 13.29 17.98
CA SER A 30 -4.23 14.62 18.59
C SER A 30 -2.90 14.90 19.30
N ALA A 31 -2.12 13.86 19.63
CA ALA A 31 -0.80 13.97 20.28
C ALA A 31 0.33 13.37 19.41
N PRO A 32 0.73 14.03 18.31
CA PRO A 32 1.81 13.55 17.45
C PRO A 32 3.15 13.57 18.20
N GLY A 33 3.73 12.39 18.44
CA GLY A 33 5.13 12.24 18.84
C GLY A 33 5.44 11.89 20.29
N GLU A 34 4.46 11.87 21.21
CA GLU A 34 4.69 11.47 22.61
C GLU A 34 4.43 9.98 22.89
N ALA A 35 3.62 9.31 22.07
CA ALA A 35 3.31 7.90 22.23
C ALA A 35 4.31 7.00 21.48
N ASP A 36 4.85 5.98 22.17
CA ASP A 36 5.53 4.83 21.56
C ASP A 36 4.63 3.59 21.73
N PRO A 37 4.09 3.01 20.65
CA PRO A 37 4.28 3.34 19.23
C PRO A 37 3.48 4.56 18.75
N CYS A 38 4.05 5.30 17.79
CA CYS A 38 3.46 6.53 17.23
C CYS A 38 2.78 6.24 15.90
N ILE A 39 1.55 6.75 15.73
CA ILE A 39 0.85 6.74 14.44
C ILE A 39 1.53 7.72 13.50
N ARG A 40 1.93 7.24 12.32
CA ARG A 40 2.61 8.06 11.30
C ARG A 40 1.73 8.35 10.08
N TYR A 41 0.78 7.47 9.80
CA TYR A 41 -0.08 7.56 8.64
C TYR A 41 -1.42 6.87 8.91
N VAL A 42 -2.52 7.45 8.44
CA VAL A 42 -3.86 6.86 8.49
C VAL A 42 -4.54 7.07 7.14
N ALA A 43 -5.06 6.00 6.56
CA ALA A 43 -5.93 6.04 5.40
C ALA A 43 -7.24 5.32 5.66
N ARG A 44 -8.31 5.86 5.08
CA ARG A 44 -9.64 5.29 5.07
C ARG A 44 -9.85 4.49 3.80
N PHE A 45 -10.31 3.26 3.95
CA PHE A 45 -10.65 2.35 2.87
C PHE A 45 -12.15 2.04 2.90
N SER A 46 -12.75 1.83 1.73
CA SER A 46 -14.12 1.35 1.59
C SER A 46 -14.28 -0.13 1.95
N ASP A 47 -13.20 -0.90 1.85
CA ASP A 47 -13.12 -2.31 2.26
C ASP A 47 -11.79 -2.57 3.00
N ILE A 48 -11.85 -2.58 4.33
CA ILE A 48 -10.65 -2.71 5.17
C ILE A 48 -10.04 -4.11 5.11
N SER A 49 -10.86 -5.14 4.90
CA SER A 49 -10.38 -6.53 4.76
C SER A 49 -9.54 -6.69 3.50
N THR A 50 -10.00 -6.10 2.39
CA THR A 50 -9.25 -6.07 1.13
C THR A 50 -7.97 -5.25 1.27
N ALA A 51 -8.05 -4.07 1.90
CA ALA A 51 -6.89 -3.22 2.15
C ALA A 51 -5.82 -3.94 2.99
N LEU A 52 -6.23 -4.63 4.06
CA LEU A 52 -5.32 -5.39 4.91
C LEU A 52 -4.67 -6.55 4.15
N MET A 53 -5.46 -7.30 3.37
CA MET A 53 -4.95 -8.41 2.55
C MET A 53 -3.90 -7.93 1.55
N HIS A 54 -4.17 -6.84 0.84
CA HIS A 54 -3.22 -6.27 -0.12
C HIS A 54 -1.97 -5.71 0.55
N ALA A 55 -2.12 -4.96 1.63
CA ALA A 55 -0.99 -4.43 2.39
C ALA A 55 -0.10 -5.57 2.92
N HIS A 56 -0.72 -6.67 3.38
CA HIS A 56 0.00 -7.87 3.74
C HIS A 56 0.73 -8.48 2.53
N ASP A 57 0.08 -8.64 1.38
CA ASP A 57 0.73 -9.26 0.20
C ASP A 57 1.93 -8.44 -0.30
N LEU A 58 1.83 -7.12 -0.25
CA LEU A 58 2.92 -6.20 -0.60
C LEU A 58 4.11 -6.33 0.36
N LEU A 59 3.84 -6.45 1.66
CA LEU A 59 4.87 -6.47 2.70
C LEU A 59 5.27 -7.88 3.16
N ARG A 60 4.65 -8.95 2.65
CA ARG A 60 4.84 -10.33 3.13
C ARG A 60 6.30 -10.78 3.18
N ARG A 61 7.11 -10.34 2.21
CA ARG A 61 8.55 -10.67 2.14
C ARG A 61 9.39 -10.01 3.23
N ARG A 62 8.79 -9.03 3.93
CA ARG A 62 9.38 -8.25 5.02
C ARG A 62 8.71 -8.56 6.36
N LEU A 63 7.85 -9.59 6.44
CA LEU A 63 7.14 -9.94 7.66
C LEU A 63 8.12 -10.36 8.77
N VAL A 64 7.97 -9.77 9.95
CA VAL A 64 8.74 -10.09 11.16
C VAL A 64 7.87 -10.79 12.19
N ASP A 65 6.64 -10.29 12.39
CA ASP A 65 5.67 -10.84 13.31
C ASP A 65 4.27 -10.80 12.67
N LEU A 66 3.66 -11.97 12.51
CA LEU A 66 2.32 -12.10 11.93
C LEU A 66 1.21 -11.68 12.88
N GLU A 67 1.32 -12.03 14.16
CA GLU A 67 0.30 -11.78 15.17
C GLU A 67 0.15 -10.28 15.40
N ASN A 68 1.28 -9.59 15.52
CA ASN A 68 1.31 -8.14 15.69
C ASN A 68 1.36 -7.37 14.36
N ARG A 69 1.40 -8.06 13.21
CA ARG A 69 1.50 -7.47 11.85
C ARG A 69 2.64 -6.46 11.75
N ILE A 70 3.83 -6.89 12.19
CA ILE A 70 5.06 -6.10 12.16
C ILE A 70 5.88 -6.52 10.95
N TYR A 71 6.35 -5.54 10.19
CA TYR A 71 7.14 -5.72 8.99
C TYR A 71 8.43 -4.91 9.10
N ARG A 72 9.52 -5.45 8.55
CA ARG A 72 10.81 -4.78 8.39
C ARG A 72 10.78 -3.91 7.15
N SER A 73 10.34 -2.66 7.30
CA SER A 73 10.28 -1.70 6.20
C SER A 73 10.55 -0.29 6.71
N ASP A 74 11.17 0.52 5.85
CA ASP A 74 11.19 1.97 6.03
C ASP A 74 9.77 2.53 5.93
N LEU A 75 9.48 3.57 6.72
CA LEU A 75 8.16 4.19 6.83
C LEU A 75 7.67 4.72 5.49
N LEU A 76 8.54 5.42 4.75
CA LEU A 76 8.20 5.97 3.43
C LEU A 76 7.89 4.85 2.43
N THR A 77 8.65 3.75 2.48
CA THR A 77 8.38 2.61 1.60
C THR A 77 7.06 1.95 1.94
N ALA A 78 6.73 1.77 3.23
CA ALA A 78 5.46 1.17 3.63
C ALA A 78 4.27 2.04 3.20
N ILE A 79 4.34 3.36 3.41
CA ILE A 79 3.29 4.29 2.96
C ILE A 79 3.19 4.29 1.44
N ALA A 80 4.32 4.35 0.72
CA ALA A 80 4.33 4.35 -0.74
C ALA A 80 3.75 3.06 -1.33
N ASP A 81 4.02 1.90 -0.72
CA ASP A 81 3.48 0.61 -1.13
C ASP A 81 1.95 0.60 -0.97
N ILE A 82 1.41 1.14 0.14
CA ILE A 82 -0.04 1.25 0.41
C ILE A 82 -0.71 2.25 -0.55
N GLU A 83 -0.12 3.43 -0.73
CA GLU A 83 -0.65 4.48 -1.62
C GLU A 83 -0.63 4.06 -3.09
N ALA A 84 0.39 3.29 -3.50
CA ALA A 84 0.49 2.75 -4.85
C ALA A 84 -0.41 1.52 -5.08
N ASP A 85 -1.13 1.05 -4.06
CA ASP A 85 -1.85 -0.22 -4.15
C ASP A 85 -3.06 -0.20 -5.09
N GLY A 86 -3.47 0.99 -5.55
CA GLY A 86 -4.54 1.15 -6.55
C GLY A 86 -5.94 0.92 -6.00
N LEU A 87 -6.07 0.50 -4.74
CA LEU A 87 -7.33 0.51 -4.01
C LEU A 87 -7.79 1.95 -3.78
N ASN A 88 -9.11 2.17 -3.91
CA ASN A 88 -9.70 3.47 -3.63
C ASN A 88 -9.61 3.75 -2.13
N HIS A 89 -8.78 4.71 -1.75
CA HIS A 89 -8.55 5.10 -0.38
C HIS A 89 -8.38 6.61 -0.26
N GLN A 90 -8.61 7.12 0.94
CA GLN A 90 -8.44 8.52 1.28
C GLN A 90 -7.44 8.63 2.43
N CYS A 91 -6.30 9.28 2.19
CA CYS A 91 -5.38 9.65 3.27
C CYS A 91 -6.07 10.66 4.20
N VAL A 92 -6.28 10.27 5.47
CA VAL A 92 -6.98 11.07 6.48
C VAL A 92 -5.98 11.78 7.39
N TYR A 93 -4.85 11.13 7.66
CA TYR A 93 -3.81 11.69 8.50
C TYR A 93 -2.43 11.32 7.99
N LEU A 94 -1.55 12.31 7.98
CA LEU A 94 -0.13 12.17 7.71
C LEU A 94 0.63 12.97 8.76
N HIS A 95 1.56 12.33 9.45
CA HIS A 95 2.36 12.96 10.50
C HIS A 95 3.09 14.20 9.97
N PRO A 96 3.17 15.31 10.73
CA PRO A 96 3.79 16.56 10.28
C PRO A 96 5.24 16.38 9.80
N ASP A 97 6.03 15.51 10.44
CA ASP A 97 7.39 15.16 9.97
C ASP A 97 7.42 14.71 8.50
N LEU A 98 6.39 13.99 8.04
CA LEU A 98 6.27 13.52 6.66
C LEU A 98 5.75 14.60 5.70
N LYS A 99 5.14 15.67 6.22
CA LYS A 99 4.69 16.83 5.45
C LYS A 99 5.82 17.81 5.13
N ALA A 100 7.04 17.58 5.64
CA ALA A 100 8.21 18.31 5.19
C ALA A 100 8.32 18.21 3.66
N SER A 101 8.62 19.32 3.00
CA SER A 101 8.62 19.44 1.53
C SER A 101 9.51 18.39 0.84
N GLU A 102 10.62 18.02 1.46
CA GLU A 102 11.54 17.00 0.93
C GLU A 102 10.99 15.58 1.07
N LEU A 103 10.38 15.24 2.22
CA LEU A 103 9.82 13.91 2.49
C LEU A 103 8.56 13.67 1.66
N SER A 104 7.73 14.69 1.48
CA SER A 104 6.56 14.63 0.60
C SER A 104 6.95 14.50 -0.88
N ALA A 105 8.02 15.18 -1.32
CA ALA A 105 8.57 15.00 -2.67
C ALA A 105 9.12 13.57 -2.88
N GLN A 106 9.84 13.01 -1.89
CA GLN A 106 10.32 11.62 -1.95
C GLN A 106 9.18 10.60 -1.97
N LEU A 107 8.14 10.82 -1.16
CA LEU A 107 6.97 9.95 -1.11
C LEU A 107 6.24 9.95 -2.46
N SER A 108 5.96 11.12 -3.01
CA SER A 108 5.27 11.25 -4.31
C SER A 108 6.07 10.65 -5.47
N ASP A 109 7.39 10.83 -5.51
CA ASP A 109 8.23 10.18 -6.53
C ASP A 109 8.23 8.65 -6.39
N ARG A 110 8.29 8.12 -5.15
CA ARG A 110 8.20 6.67 -4.92
C ARG A 110 6.84 6.10 -5.35
N VAL A 111 5.74 6.76 -4.98
CA VAL A 111 4.39 6.38 -5.40
C VAL A 111 4.26 6.38 -6.93
N ALA A 112 4.74 7.45 -7.60
CA ALA A 112 4.69 7.56 -9.05
C ALA A 112 5.50 6.45 -9.76
N ARG A 113 6.67 6.09 -9.23
CA ARG A 113 7.49 4.99 -9.78
C ARG A 113 6.78 3.64 -9.64
N LEU A 114 6.16 3.38 -8.49
CA LEU A 114 5.42 2.14 -8.26
C LEU A 114 4.19 2.03 -9.16
N GLN A 115 3.43 3.12 -9.31
CA GLN A 115 2.28 3.19 -10.22
C GLN A 115 2.69 2.95 -11.67
N ARG A 116 3.71 3.65 -12.18
CA ARG A 116 4.22 3.44 -13.56
C ARG A 116 4.68 2.01 -13.81
N ARG A 117 5.26 1.34 -12.81
CA ARG A 117 5.68 -0.05 -12.91
C ARG A 117 4.48 -0.98 -13.04
N ARG A 118 3.42 -0.75 -12.25
CA ARG A 118 2.16 -1.51 -12.32
C ARG A 118 1.48 -1.32 -13.69
N GLU A 119 1.33 -0.08 -14.15
CA GLU A 119 0.73 0.21 -15.47
C GLU A 119 1.46 -0.47 -16.63
N ARG A 120 2.80 -0.56 -16.58
CA ARG A 120 3.58 -1.27 -17.60
C ARG A 120 3.30 -2.76 -17.60
N ILE A 121 3.19 -3.36 -16.42
CA ILE A 121 2.88 -4.78 -16.28
C ILE A 121 1.48 -5.06 -16.82
N ASP A 122 0.49 -4.24 -16.47
CA ASP A 122 -0.88 -4.38 -16.96
C ASP A 122 -0.96 -4.28 -18.49
N ARG A 123 -0.24 -3.31 -19.08
CA ARG A 123 -0.18 -3.15 -20.53
C ARG A 123 0.46 -4.35 -21.24
N ILE A 124 1.50 -4.94 -20.65
CA ILE A 124 2.13 -6.16 -21.18
C ILE A 124 1.11 -7.31 -21.16
N TRP A 125 0.42 -7.52 -20.03
CA TRP A 125 -0.60 -8.56 -19.92
C TRP A 125 -1.76 -8.37 -20.88
N GLN A 126 -2.21 -7.13 -21.07
CA GLN A 126 -3.28 -6.81 -22.03
C GLN A 126 -2.85 -7.14 -23.47
N THR A 127 -1.60 -6.86 -23.83
CA THR A 127 -1.05 -7.18 -25.16
C THR A 127 -0.95 -8.68 -25.36
N VAL A 128 -0.48 -9.43 -24.35
CA VAL A 128 -0.42 -10.90 -24.37
C VAL A 128 -1.83 -11.49 -24.53
N GLY A 129 -2.83 -10.94 -23.83
CA GLY A 129 -4.23 -11.34 -23.98
C GLY A 129 -4.74 -11.19 -25.41
N TRP A 130 -4.50 -10.03 -26.03
CA TRP A 130 -4.86 -9.79 -27.43
C TRP A 130 -4.14 -10.73 -28.41
N ILE A 131 -2.86 -10.99 -28.19
CA ILE A 131 -2.08 -11.93 -29.02
C ILE A 131 -2.65 -13.35 -28.89
N ALA A 132 -2.98 -13.80 -27.68
CA ALA A 132 -3.56 -15.11 -27.44
C ALA A 132 -4.93 -15.27 -28.12
N ILE A 133 -5.80 -14.26 -28.03
CA ILE A 133 -7.10 -14.23 -28.72
C ILE A 133 -6.89 -14.28 -30.25
N GLY A 134 -5.94 -13.50 -30.78
CA GLY A 134 -5.61 -13.50 -32.20
C GLY A 134 -5.12 -14.87 -32.69
N LEU A 135 -4.23 -15.53 -31.95
CA LEU A 135 -3.75 -16.88 -32.24
C LEU A 135 -4.87 -17.92 -32.20
N LEU A 136 -5.78 -17.80 -31.24
CA LEU A 136 -6.91 -18.73 -31.08
C LEU A 136 -7.89 -18.61 -32.24
N LEU A 137 -8.20 -17.38 -32.67
CA LEU A 137 -9.01 -17.12 -33.86
C LEU A 137 -8.34 -17.62 -35.14
N LEU A 138 -7.03 -17.41 -35.28
CA LEU A 138 -6.28 -17.85 -36.46
C LEU A 138 -6.24 -19.39 -36.55
N ASN A 139 -6.02 -20.08 -35.43
CA ASN A 139 -6.09 -21.53 -35.37
C ASN A 139 -7.51 -22.05 -35.71
N PHE A 140 -8.55 -21.37 -35.24
CA PHE A 140 -9.93 -21.72 -35.57
C PHE A 140 -10.23 -21.60 -37.07
N VAL A 141 -9.75 -20.54 -37.73
CA VAL A 141 -9.91 -20.34 -39.18
C VAL A 141 -9.11 -21.35 -40.00
N PHE A 142 -7.90 -21.73 -39.55
CA PHE A 142 -7.09 -22.75 -40.24
C PHE A 142 -7.59 -24.18 -40.03
N SER A 143 -8.41 -24.42 -39.01
CA SER A 143 -8.98 -25.73 -38.70
C SER A 143 -10.38 -25.96 -39.32
N LEU A 144 -10.93 -24.97 -40.03
CA LEU A 144 -12.21 -25.04 -40.74
C LEU A 144 -11.98 -25.27 -42.24
#